data_AF-A0A7C3S4D3-F1
#
_entry.id   AF-A0A7C3S4D3-F1
#
_cell.length_a   1.000
_cell.length_b   1.000
_cell.length_c   1.000
_cell.angle_alpha   90.00
_cell.angle_beta   90.00
_cell.angle_gamma   90.00
#
_symmetry.space_group_name_H-M   'P 1'
#
loop_
_entity.id
_entity.type
_entity.pdbx_description
1 polymer ?
#
loop_
_entity_poly.entity_id
_entity_poly.type
_entity_poly.pdbx_seq_one_letter_code
_entity_poly.pdbx_strand_id
1 'polypeptide(L)' 'LERAKELAGEGNEVVLTGQAPVWLYLAVAHALHGKARRLLYTSPTTGEVLIFDHTAR' A
#
# COMPACT_ATOMS: atom_id res chain seq x y z
N LEU A 1 -10.11 -7.65 1.30
CA LEU A 1 -9.56 -6.79 0.22
C LEU A 1 -10.46 -5.61 -0.09
N GLU A 2 -11.78 -5.80 -0.20
CA GLU A 2 -12.73 -4.69 -0.48
C GLU A 2 -12.60 -3.51 0.48
N ARG A 3 -12.53 -3.75 1.79
CA ARG A 3 -12.30 -2.68 2.78
C ARG A 3 -11.03 -1.87 2.51
N ALA A 4 -9.96 -2.52 2.07
CA ALA A 4 -8.71 -1.83 1.74
C ALA A 4 -8.86 -0.96 0.48
N LYS A 5 -9.59 -1.44 -0.54
CA LYS A 5 -9.88 -0.68 -1.76
C LYS A 5 -10.75 0.54 -1.49
N GLU A 6 -11.75 0.42 -0.61
CA GLU A 6 -12.58 1.54 -0.17
C GLU A 6 -11.75 2.61 0.53
N LEU A 7 -10.94 2.20 1.52
CA LEU A 7 -10.08 3.10 2.29
C LEU A 7 -9.02 3.78 1.43
N ALA A 8 -8.48 3.07 0.43
CA ALA A 8 -7.48 3.62 -0.47
C ALA A 8 -8.02 4.77 -1.34
N GLY A 9 -9.33 4.80 -1.64
CA GLY A 9 -9.87 5.75 -2.63
C GLY A 9 -9.23 5.58 -4.00
N GLU A 10 -9.25 6.62 -4.84
CA GLU A 10 -8.64 6.62 -6.18
C GLU A 10 -7.50 7.65 -6.24
N GLY A 11 -6.31 7.23 -6.65
CA GLY A 11 -5.15 8.12 -6.86
C GLY A 11 -4.49 8.67 -5.60
N ASN A 12 -4.86 8.19 -4.41
CA ASN A 12 -4.25 8.60 -3.15
C ASN A 12 -2.88 7.97 -2.93
N GLU A 13 -2.12 8.57 -2.00
CA GLU A 13 -0.96 7.92 -1.38
C GLU A 13 -1.45 7.10 -0.20
N VAL A 14 -1.01 5.85 -0.13
CA VAL A 14 -1.46 4.88 0.87
C VAL A 14 -0.26 4.34 1.63
N VAL A 15 -0.40 4.19 2.94
CA VAL A 15 0.61 3.57 3.81
C VAL A 15 0.03 2.32 4.46
N LEU A 16 0.68 1.18 4.23
CA LEU A 16 0.41 -0.07 4.95
C LEU A 16 1.21 -0.09 6.25
N THR A 17 0.54 -0.48 7.34
CA THR A 17 1.13 -0.56 8.69
C THR A 17 0.48 -1.69 9.49
N GLY A 18 0.94 -1.92 10.71
CA GLY A 18 0.35 -2.86 11.67
C GLY A 18 1.04 -4.22 11.73
N GLN A 19 0.38 -5.17 12.39
CA GLN A 19 0.84 -6.55 12.49
C GLN A 19 0.00 -7.43 11.57
N ALA A 20 0.66 -8.11 10.62
CA ALA A 20 0.03 -9.06 9.72
C ALA A 20 1.07 -10.02 9.13
N PRO A 21 0.65 -11.20 8.65
CA PRO A 21 1.53 -12.07 7.90
C PRO A 21 1.91 -11.45 6.55
N VAL A 22 3.10 -11.78 6.06
CA VAL A 22 3.66 -11.23 4.80
C VAL A 22 2.70 -11.38 3.62
N TRP A 23 2.05 -12.54 3.49
CA TRP A 23 1.12 -12.79 2.38
C TRP A 23 -0.06 -11.80 2.35
N LEU A 24 -0.49 -11.27 3.50
CA LEU A 24 -1.61 -10.32 3.55
C LEU A 24 -1.17 -8.96 3.01
N TYR A 25 0.04 -8.52 3.35
CA TYR A 25 0.62 -7.30 2.76
C TYR A 25 0.72 -7.41 1.24
N LEU A 26 1.20 -8.54 0.73
CA LEU A 26 1.30 -8.77 -0.72
C LEU A 26 -0.08 -8.74 -1.40
N ALA A 27 -1.07 -9.41 -0.81
CA ALA A 27 -2.43 -9.42 -1.35
C ALA A 27 -3.07 -8.02 -1.38
N VAL A 28 -2.88 -7.22 -0.31
CA VAL A 28 -3.38 -5.84 -0.26
C VAL A 28 -2.62 -4.97 -1.25
N ALA A 29 -1.28 -5.05 -1.30
CA ALA A 29 -0.47 -4.27 -2.22
C ALA A 29 -0.87 -4.53 -3.68
N HIS A 30 -1.07 -5.79 -4.06
CA HIS A 30 -1.54 -6.14 -5.40
C HIS A 30 -2.96 -5.61 -5.67
N ALA A 31 -3.88 -5.76 -4.72
CA ALA A 31 -5.24 -5.26 -4.87
C ALA A 31 -5.34 -3.72 -4.98
N LEU A 32 -4.34 -3.00 -4.48
CA LEU A 32 -4.25 -1.53 -4.57
C LEU A 32 -3.39 -1.05 -5.75
N HIS A 33 -2.69 -1.95 -6.43
CA HIS A 33 -1.85 -1.63 -7.60
C HIS A 33 -2.75 -1.23 -8.77
N GLY A 34 -2.66 0.03 -9.18
CA GLY A 34 -3.56 0.67 -10.16
C GLY A 34 -4.74 1.44 -9.55
N LYS A 35 -4.90 1.41 -8.21
CA LYS A 35 -5.90 2.20 -7.48
C LYS A 35 -5.25 3.35 -6.69
N ALA A 36 -4.19 3.04 -5.95
CA ALA A 36 -3.36 4.06 -5.31
C ALA A 36 -2.37 4.65 -6.32
N ARG A 37 -2.05 5.95 -6.19
CA ARG A 37 -0.95 6.57 -6.95
C ARG A 37 0.39 6.07 -6.44
N ARG A 38 0.52 5.92 -5.13
CA ARG A 38 1.75 5.53 -4.45
C ARG A 38 1.40 4.67 -3.23
N LEU A 39 2.18 3.62 -2.99
CA LEU A 39 2.00 2.74 -1.84
C LEU A 39 3.32 2.58 -1.08
N LEU A 40 3.28 2.84 0.22
CA LEU A 40 4.40 2.62 1.14
C LEU A 40 4.02 1.55 2.17
N TYR A 41 5.03 0.88 2.73
CA TYR A 41 4.91 0.09 3.95
C TYR A 41 5.75 0.74 5.04
N THR A 42 5.16 1.02 6.21
CA THR A 42 5.89 1.51 7.37
C THR A 42 6.22 0.36 8.31
N SER A 43 7.52 0.19 8.57
CA SER A 43 8.08 -0.82 9.46
C SER A 43 8.73 -0.13 10.66
N PRO A 44 8.56 -0.68 11.88
CA PRO A 44 9.27 -0.16 13.05
C PRO A 44 10.80 -0.28 12.95
N THR A 45 11.32 -1.13 12.05
CA THR A 45 12.76 -1.38 11.90
C THR A 45 13.40 -0.52 10.82
N THR A 46 12.70 -0.28 9.72
CA THR A 46 13.28 0.39 8.52
C THR A 46 12.62 1.72 8.19
N GLY A 47 11.58 2.13 8.91
CA GLY A 47 10.74 3.26 8.52
C GLY A 47 9.91 2.95 7.28
N GLU A 48 9.65 3.98 6.47
CA GLU A 48 8.85 3.85 5.25
C GLU A 48 9.65 3.24 4.10
N VAL A 49 9.10 2.17 3.53
CA VAL A 49 9.62 1.48 2.36
C VAL A 49 8.63 1.67 1.22
N LEU A 50 9.11 2.20 0.09
CA LEU A 50 8.30 2.34 -1.11
C LEU A 50 8.02 0.96 -1.72
N ILE A 51 6.75 0.64 -1.97
CA ILE A 51 6.34 -0.56 -2.70
C ILE A 51 6.20 -0.23 -4.19
N PHE A 52 5.41 0.80 -4.53
CA PHE A 52 5.29 1.31 -5.90
C PHE A 52 4.95 2.80 -5.94
N ASP A 53 5.24 3.45 -7.07
CA ASP A 53 4.92 4.85 -7.36
C ASP A 53 4.57 5.01 -8.86
N HIS A 54 3.38 5.53 -9.14
CA HIS A 54 2.88 5.84 -10.49
C HIS A 54 2.93 7.34 -10.82
N THR A 55 3.66 8.14 -10.05
CA THR A 55 3.89 9.55 -10.38
C THR A 55 4.74 9.64 -11.65
N ALA A 56 4.19 10.23 -12.71
CA ALA A 56 4.97 10.53 -13.91
C ALA A 56 6.12 11.49 -13.57
N ARG A 57 7.28 11.27 -14.18
CA ARG A 57 8.46 12.15 -14.02
C ARG A 57 8.29 13.46 -14.78
#